data_AF-A0A4R6FH06-F1
#
_entry.id   AF-A0A4R6FH06-F1
#
_cell.length_a   1.000
_cell.length_b   1.000
_cell.length_c   1.000
_cell.angle_alpha   90.00
_cell.angle_beta   90.00
_cell.angle_gamma   90.00
#
_symmetry.space_group_name_H-M   'P 1'
#
loop_
_entity.id
_entity.type
_entity.pdbx_description
1 polymer ?
#
loop_
_entity_poly.entity_id
_entity_poly.type
_entity_poly.pdbx_seq_one_letter_code
_entity_poly.pdbx_strand_id
1 'polypeptide(L)' 'MNKNGLHHNLLKELSQLIEQGKHQIAVQVNSTMTLVFWEVGKRINEEILQNERADYGKNIVTTVSSQLKKQYGNSFNI' A
#
# COMPACT_ATOMS: atom_id res chain seq x y z
N MET A 1 15.93 -14.32 -43.16
CA MET A 1 15.76 -14.16 -41.68
C MET A 1 15.30 -15.49 -41.10
N ASN A 2 15.95 -15.98 -40.05
CA ASN A 2 15.66 -17.27 -39.41
C ASN A 2 14.40 -17.16 -38.53
N LYS A 3 13.41 -18.04 -38.75
CA LYS A 3 12.15 -18.09 -37.97
C LYS A 3 12.39 -18.24 -36.46
N ASN A 4 13.44 -18.96 -36.05
CA ASN A 4 13.76 -19.16 -34.63
C ASN A 4 14.19 -17.86 -33.92
N GLY A 5 14.84 -16.94 -34.64
CA GLY A 5 15.18 -15.61 -34.11
C GLY A 5 13.96 -14.71 -33.92
N LEU A 6 12.95 -14.83 -34.79
CA LEU A 6 11.70 -14.07 -34.69
C LEU A 6 10.87 -14.51 -33.47
N HIS A 7 10.76 -15.81 -33.22
CA HIS A 7 10.04 -16.34 -32.05
C HIS A 7 10.72 -15.93 -30.73
N HIS A 8 12.05 -15.95 -30.68
CA HIS A 8 12.79 -15.50 -29.50
C HIS A 8 12.60 -14.00 -29.23
N ASN A 9 12.61 -13.17 -30.28
CA ASN A 9 12.39 -11.73 -30.14
C ASN A 9 10.96 -11.42 -29.65
N LEU A 10 9.95 -12.07 -30.23
CA LEU A 10 8.56 -11.90 -29.79
C LEU A 10 8.37 -12.31 -28.32
N LEU A 11 8.94 -13.44 -27.90
CA LEU A 11 8.86 -13.88 -26.51
C LEU A 11 9.49 -12.85 -25.55
N LYS A 12 10.63 -12.28 -25.93
CA LYS A 12 11.30 -11.24 -25.14
C LYS A 12 10.46 -9.98 -25.03
N GLU A 13 9.91 -9.50 -26.15
CA GLU A 13 9.04 -8.32 -26.18
C GLU A 13 7.80 -8.51 -25.31
N LEU A 14 7.12 -9.65 -25.42
CA LEU A 14 5.95 -9.96 -24.59
C LEU A 14 6.31 -10.07 -23.09
N SER A 15 7.45 -10.69 -22.77
CA SER A 15 7.92 -10.77 -21.38
C SER A 15 8.21 -9.38 -20.81
N GLN A 16 8.82 -8.49 -21.59
CA GLN A 16 9.08 -7.10 -21.18
C GLN A 16 7.77 -6.34 -20.92
N LEU A 17 6.76 -6.52 -21.77
CA LEU A 17 5.45 -5.91 -21.59
C LEU A 17 4.78 -6.39 -20.30
N ILE A 18 4.86 -7.69 -20.00
CA ILE A 18 4.34 -8.27 -18.75
C ILE A 18 5.07 -7.69 -17.53
N GLU A 19 6.39 -7.63 -17.55
CA GLU A 19 7.16 -7.11 -16.41
C GLU A 19 6.93 -5.60 -16.20
N GLN A 20 6.76 -4.82 -17.28
CA GLN A 20 6.35 -3.43 -17.16
C GLN A 20 4.97 -3.29 -16.50
N GLY A 21 3.99 -4.09 -16.92
CA GLY A 21 2.67 -4.10 -16.31
C GLY A 21 2.72 -4.45 -14.82
N LYS A 22 3.46 -5.49 -14.45
CA LYS A 22 3.66 -5.88 -13.03
C LYS A 22 4.31 -4.77 -12.22
N HIS A 23 5.32 -4.09 -12.78
CA HIS A 23 5.97 -2.96 -12.12
C HIS A 23 5.00 -1.81 -11.88
N GLN A 24 4.21 -1.44 -12.89
CA GLN A 24 3.20 -0.37 -12.77
C GLN A 24 2.15 -0.69 -11.69
N ILE A 25 1.65 -1.93 -11.67
CA ILE A 25 0.72 -2.38 -10.63
C ILE A 25 1.36 -2.25 -9.24
N ALA A 26 2.59 -2.73 -9.06
CA ALA A 26 3.29 -2.64 -7.79
C ALA A 26 3.46 -1.19 -7.32
N VAL A 27 3.85 -0.28 -8.22
CA VAL A 27 3.99 1.16 -7.92
C VAL A 27 2.64 1.75 -7.50
N GLN A 28 1.56 1.48 -8.24
CA GLN A 28 0.24 2.01 -7.93
C GLN A 28 -0.31 1.48 -6.60
N VAL A 29 -0.11 0.18 -6.32
CA VAL A 29 -0.54 -0.42 -5.05
C VAL A 29 0.22 0.22 -3.89
N ASN A 30 1.54 0.38 -4.00
CA ASN A 30 2.36 0.95 -2.94
C ASN A 30 2.01 2.42 -2.67
N SER A 31 1.81 3.23 -3.70
CA SER A 31 1.44 4.63 -3.53
C SER A 31 0.04 4.78 -2.92
N THR A 32 -0.93 3.99 -3.39
CA THR A 32 -2.28 3.98 -2.85
C THR A 32 -2.28 3.55 -1.39
N MET A 33 -1.54 2.50 -1.04
CA MET A 33 -1.44 2.02 0.34
C MET A 33 -0.80 3.07 1.26
N THR A 34 0.25 3.74 0.79
CA THR A 34 0.90 4.83 1.54
C THR A 34 -0.06 5.97 1.84
N LEU A 35 -0.85 6.39 0.85
CA LEU A 35 -1.86 7.43 1.02
C LEU A 35 -2.95 7.01 2.01
N VAL A 36 -3.43 5.77 1.93
CA VAL A 36 -4.45 5.24 2.87
C VAL A 36 -3.93 5.25 4.31
N PHE A 37 -2.71 4.77 4.56
CA PHE A 37 -2.15 4.79 5.91
C PHE A 37 -1.97 6.21 6.44
N TRP A 38 -1.54 7.14 5.58
CA TRP A 38 -1.42 8.54 5.97
C TRP A 38 -2.78 9.17 6.32
N GLU A 39 -3.80 9.00 5.49
CA GLU A 39 -5.14 9.53 5.74
C GLU A 39 -5.77 8.94 7.01
N VAL A 40 -5.59 7.63 7.25
CA VAL A 40 -6.06 6.98 8.47
C VAL A 40 -5.38 7.58 9.70
N GLY A 41 -4.05 7.72 9.69
CA GLY A 41 -3.31 8.33 10.79
C GLY A 41 -3.70 9.79 11.03
N LYS A 42 -3.87 10.56 9.95
CA LYS A 42 -4.32 11.95 10.01
C LYS A 42 -5.70 12.07 10.65
N ARG A 43 -6.68 11.29 10.20
CA ARG A 43 -8.04 11.32 10.74
C ARG A 43 -8.08 10.95 12.22
N ILE A 44 -7.30 9.96 12.64
CA ILE A 44 -7.13 9.59 14.05
C ILE A 44 -6.56 10.77 14.84
N ASN A 45 -5.50 11.41 14.35
CA ASN A 45 -4.87 12.53 15.04
C ASN A 45 -5.82 13.74 15.17
N GLU A 46 -6.55 14.09 14.10
CA GLU A 46 -7.51 15.20 14.11
C GLU A 46 -8.67 14.97 15.09
N GLU A 47 -9.22 13.75 15.13
CA GLU A 47 -10.40 13.46 15.96
C GLU A 47 -10.05 13.20 17.44
N ILE A 48 -8.97 12.47 17.68
CA ILE A 48 -8.67 11.91 19.01
C ILE A 48 -7.62 12.73 19.75
N LEU A 49 -6.62 13.22 19.02
CA LEU A 49 -5.51 13.94 19.63
C LEU A 49 -5.74 15.45 19.58
N GLN A 50 -6.56 15.99 18.68
CA GLN A 50 -6.71 17.44 18.46
C GLN A 50 -5.35 18.16 18.32
N ASN A 51 -4.33 17.45 17.82
CA ASN A 51 -2.91 17.85 17.79
C ASN A 51 -2.19 17.94 19.15
N GLU A 52 -2.82 17.49 20.24
CA GLU A 52 -2.24 17.37 21.57
C GLU A 52 -1.97 15.91 21.93
N ARG A 53 -0.80 15.64 22.54
CA ARG A 53 -0.47 14.32 23.09
C ARG A 53 -0.99 14.21 24.51
N ALA A 54 -2.31 14.16 24.68
CA ALA A 54 -2.92 13.83 25.96
C ALA A 54 -2.88 12.31 26.20
N ASP A 55 -2.64 11.88 27.44
CA ASP A 55 -2.59 10.45 27.82
C ASP A 55 -3.88 9.69 27.47
N TYR A 56 -5.03 10.38 27.47
CA TYR A 56 -6.31 9.84 27.01
C TYR A 56 -6.29 9.42 25.54
N GLY A 57 -5.67 10.23 24.67
CA GLY A 57 -5.57 9.96 23.24
C GLY A 57 -4.72 8.72 22.94
N LYS A 58 -3.71 8.43 23.77
CA LYS A 58 -2.87 7.24 23.61
C LYS A 58 -3.68 5.94 23.73
N ASN A 59 -4.57 5.85 24.71
CA ASN A 59 -5.40 4.67 24.93
C ASN A 59 -6.42 4.45 23.79
N ILE A 60 -6.98 5.54 23.26
CA ILE A 60 -7.93 5.46 22.15
C ILE A 60 -7.20 5.04 20.87
N VAL A 61 -6.05 5.63 20.55
CA VAL A 61 -5.24 5.24 19.39
C VAL A 61 -4.96 3.75 19.42
N THR A 62 -4.49 3.20 20.55
CA THR A 62 -4.25 1.75 20.71
C THR A 62 -5.51 0.92 20.46
N THR A 63 -6.66 1.36 20.93
CA THR A 63 -7.94 0.66 20.73
C THR A 63 -8.35 0.65 19.26
N VAL A 64 -8.25 1.80 18.59
CA VAL A 64 -8.58 1.96 17.17
C VAL A 64 -7.61 1.15 16.30
N SER A 65 -6.31 1.19 16.57
CA SER A 65 -5.31 0.36 15.89
C SER A 65 -5.64 -1.14 16.00
N SER A 66 -6.03 -1.60 17.19
CA SER A 66 -6.38 -3.01 17.41
C SER A 66 -7.64 -3.43 16.62
N GLN A 67 -8.66 -2.56 16.56
CA GLN A 67 -9.86 -2.80 15.77
C GLN A 67 -9.57 -2.82 14.27
N LEU A 68 -8.79 -1.85 13.77
CA LEU A 68 -8.38 -1.79 12.36
C LEU A 68 -7.55 -3.03 11.98
N LYS A 69 -6.63 -3.45 12.84
CA LYS A 69 -5.87 -4.69 12.65
C LYS A 69 -6.77 -5.92 12.58
N LYS A 70 -7.78 -6.03 13.45
CA LYS A 70 -8.73 -7.15 13.44
C LYS A 70 -9.54 -7.19 12.14
N GLN A 71 -9.91 -6.03 11.61
CA GLN A 71 -10.76 -5.93 10.43
C GLN A 71 -9.99 -6.03 9.11
N TYR A 72 -8.78 -5.45 9.04
CA TYR A 72 -8.02 -5.27 7.80
C TYR A 72 -6.64 -5.94 7.80
N GLY A 73 -6.26 -6.59 8.90
CA GLY A 73 -5.02 -7.34 9.02
C GLY A 73 -3.82 -6.53 9.55
N ASN A 74 -2.66 -7.19 9.60
CA ASN A 74 -1.48 -6.70 10.32
C ASN A 74 -0.90 -5.37 9.79
N SER A 75 -1.24 -4.96 8.57
CA SER A 75 -0.75 -3.72 7.98
C SER A 75 -1.32 -2.46 8.65
N PHE A 76 -2.38 -2.58 9.46
CA PHE A 76 -2.99 -1.49 10.23
C PHE A 76 -2.60 -1.51 11.71
N ASN A 77 -1.46 -2.10 12.05
CA ASN A 77 -0.88 -1.98 13.38
C ASN A 77 -0.17 -0.63 13.51
N ILE A 78 -0.89 0.38 14.02
CA ILE A 78 -0.41 1.75 14.25
C ILE A 78 -0.02 1.94 15.71
#